data_AF-A0AAC9AVD8-F1
#
_entry.id   AF-A0AAC9AVD8-F1
#
_cell.length_a   1.000
_cell.length_b   1.000
_cell.length_c   1.000
_cell.angle_alpha   90.00
_cell.angle_beta   90.00
_cell.angle_gamma   90.00
#
_symmetry.space_group_name_H-M   'P 1'
#
loop_
_entity.id
_entity.type
_entity.pdbx_description
1 polymer ?
#
loop_
_entity_poly.entity_id
_entity_poly.type
_entity_poly.pdbx_seq_one_letter_code
_entity_poly.pdbx_strand_id
1 'polypeptide(L)'
;MIQRGRAMGEVDWAGRMARLPDEDLIEIASSGDTDGFESEAVEAATAELERRKPDVEIIADVQQAVRSKNAAREGRSIEPLSNPAWVAFVFFGPFFLFTIPAIIMLATMGYYQKAKDAGWAILLSFLFWGMISAAMALFLG
;
A
#
# COMPACT_ATOMS: atom_id res chain seq x y z
N MET A 1 -14.83 -12.33 -43.18
CA MET A 1 -13.59 -12.05 -42.43
C MET A 1 -13.99 -11.36 -41.14
N ILE A 2 -13.68 -12.00 -40.02
CA ILE A 2 -14.30 -11.75 -38.71
C ILE A 2 -13.72 -10.45 -38.13
N GLN A 3 -14.57 -9.42 -38.01
CA GLN A 3 -14.36 -8.33 -37.06
C GLN A 3 -14.60 -8.89 -35.65
N ARG A 4 -13.54 -9.30 -34.97
CA ARG A 4 -13.61 -9.61 -33.54
C ARG A 4 -13.69 -8.30 -32.77
N GLY A 5 -14.80 -8.11 -32.09
CA GLY A 5 -15.05 -7.00 -31.19
C GLY A 5 -13.92 -6.88 -30.18
N ARG A 6 -13.38 -5.66 -30.09
CA ARG A 6 -12.56 -5.20 -28.97
C ARG A 6 -13.45 -5.26 -27.73
N ALA A 7 -13.27 -6.29 -26.91
CA ALA A 7 -13.89 -6.34 -25.60
C ALA A 7 -13.39 -5.14 -24.78
N MET A 8 -14.31 -4.45 -24.11
CA MET A 8 -13.98 -3.53 -23.03
C MET A 8 -13.18 -4.29 -21.96
N GLY A 9 -11.94 -3.86 -21.70
CA GLY A 9 -11.26 -4.11 -20.43
C GLY A 9 -10.17 -5.18 -20.37
N GLU A 10 -9.68 -5.72 -21.49
CA GLU A 10 -8.47 -6.58 -21.44
C GLU A 10 -7.23 -5.68 -21.28
N VAL A 11 -6.57 -5.79 -20.13
CA VAL A 11 -5.33 -5.06 -19.86
C VAL A 11 -4.25 -5.61 -20.80
N ASP A 12 -3.63 -4.75 -21.61
CA ASP A 12 -2.49 -5.14 -22.45
C ASP A 12 -1.24 -5.36 -21.59
N TRP A 13 -1.16 -6.52 -20.96
CA TRP A 13 -0.06 -6.91 -20.07
C TRP A 13 1.26 -6.96 -20.82
N ALA A 14 1.29 -7.52 -22.03
CA ALA A 14 2.49 -7.59 -22.86
C ALA A 14 3.05 -6.19 -23.17
N GLY A 15 2.20 -5.25 -23.60
CA GLY A 15 2.61 -3.88 -23.89
C GLY A 15 3.07 -3.10 -22.65
N ARG A 16 2.56 -3.44 -21.46
CA ARG A 16 3.02 -2.85 -20.18
C ARG A 16 4.36 -3.42 -19.74
N MET A 17 4.53 -4.74 -19.77
CA MET A 17 5.78 -5.42 -19.41
C MET A 17 6.93 -5.01 -20.34
N ALA A 18 6.64 -4.81 -21.63
CA ALA A 18 7.62 -4.32 -22.61
C ALA A 18 8.20 -2.93 -22.29
N ARG A 19 7.59 -2.15 -21.39
CA ARG A 19 8.07 -0.82 -20.98
C ARG A 19 8.76 -0.82 -19.62
N LEU A 20 8.64 -1.90 -18.87
CA LEU A 20 9.27 -2.02 -17.56
C LEU A 20 10.77 -2.30 -17.71
N PRO A 21 11.58 -1.82 -16.76
CA PRO A 21 12.98 -2.20 -16.66
C PRO A 21 13.12 -3.67 -16.23
N ASP A 22 14.28 -4.25 -16.46
CA ASP A 22 14.50 -5.68 -16.22
C ASP A 22 14.38 -6.02 -14.72
N GLU A 23 14.74 -5.11 -13.81
CA GLU A 23 14.58 -5.35 -12.37
C GLU A 23 13.11 -5.53 -11.97
N ASP A 24 12.22 -4.68 -12.48
CA ASP A 24 10.78 -4.76 -12.19
C ASP A 24 10.16 -6.03 -12.80
N LEU A 25 10.61 -6.43 -13.98
CA LEU A 25 10.17 -7.67 -14.62
C LEU A 25 10.60 -8.90 -13.82
N ILE A 26 11.85 -8.91 -13.32
CA ILE A 26 12.36 -9.98 -12.46
C ILE A 26 11.61 -10.01 -11.13
N GLU A 27 11.29 -8.85 -10.54
CA GLU A 27 10.47 -8.76 -9.32
C GLU A 27 9.09 -9.40 -9.54
N ILE A 28 8.36 -9.00 -10.59
CA ILE A 28 7.03 -9.55 -10.92
C ILE A 28 7.08 -11.05 -11.21
N ALA A 29 8.06 -11.50 -12.00
CA ALA A 29 8.21 -12.91 -12.35
C ALA A 29 8.62 -13.78 -11.15
N SER A 30 9.39 -13.23 -10.19
CA SER A 30 9.84 -13.95 -9.00
C SER A 30 8.88 -13.89 -7.83
N SER A 31 7.98 -12.90 -7.79
CA SER A 31 6.99 -12.73 -6.73
C SER A 31 5.82 -13.71 -6.79
N GLY A 32 5.58 -14.37 -7.93
CA GLY A 32 4.44 -15.29 -8.12
C GLY A 32 3.10 -14.71 -7.64
N ASP A 33 2.27 -15.55 -7.02
CA ASP A 33 0.96 -15.16 -6.45
C ASP A 33 1.07 -14.37 -5.13
N THR A 34 2.26 -14.26 -4.53
CA THR A 34 2.40 -13.75 -3.14
C THR A 34 2.32 -12.23 -3.00
N ASP A 35 2.59 -11.46 -4.06
CA ASP A 35 2.50 -9.99 -4.04
C ASP A 35 1.21 -9.45 -4.68
N GLY A 36 0.24 -10.33 -4.98
CA GLY A 36 -1.07 -9.94 -5.50
C GLY A 36 -1.07 -9.51 -6.98
N PHE A 37 -0.05 -9.94 -7.74
CA PHE A 37 -0.02 -9.77 -9.19
C PHE A 37 -1.01 -10.72 -9.86
N GLU A 38 -1.63 -10.27 -10.96
CA GLU A 38 -2.47 -11.12 -11.79
C GLU A 38 -1.60 -12.17 -12.51
N SER A 39 -2.09 -13.40 -12.65
CA SER A 39 -1.35 -14.49 -13.31
C SER A 39 -0.92 -14.12 -14.73
N GLU A 40 -1.76 -13.40 -15.47
CA GLU A 40 -1.49 -12.90 -16.82
C GLU A 40 -0.32 -11.89 -16.84
N ALA A 41 -0.15 -11.11 -15.78
CA ALA A 41 0.96 -10.17 -15.63
C ALA A 41 2.28 -10.90 -15.37
N VAL A 42 2.25 -11.98 -14.58
CA VAL A 42 3.41 -12.83 -14.29
C VAL A 42 3.85 -13.58 -15.55
N GLU A 43 2.90 -14.14 -16.31
CA GLU A 43 3.19 -14.79 -17.59
C GLU A 43 3.79 -13.81 -18.60
N ALA A 44 3.23 -12.60 -18.73
CA ALA A 44 3.74 -11.57 -19.61
C ALA A 44 5.14 -11.09 -19.21
N ALA A 45 5.43 -10.96 -17.91
CA ALA A 45 6.74 -10.60 -17.41
C ALA A 45 7.77 -11.68 -17.70
N THR A 46 7.40 -12.95 -17.51
CA THR A 46 8.25 -14.11 -17.79
C THR A 46 8.60 -14.18 -19.28
N ALA A 47 7.61 -14.03 -20.16
CA ALA A 47 7.82 -14.02 -21.61
C ALA A 47 8.73 -12.87 -22.07
N GLU A 48 8.59 -11.68 -21.45
CA GLU A 48 9.43 -10.53 -21.77
C GLU A 48 10.88 -10.71 -21.28
N LEU A 49 11.10 -11.35 -20.12
CA LEU A 49 12.43 -11.72 -19.64
C LEU A 49 13.10 -12.76 -20.53
N GLU A 50 12.37 -13.77 -20.99
CA GLU A 50 12.88 -14.76 -21.95
C GLU A 50 13.29 -14.11 -23.28
N ARG A 51 12.59 -13.06 -23.70
CA ARG A 51 12.90 -12.28 -24.90
C ARG A 51 14.15 -11.43 -24.72
N ARG A 52 14.29 -10.75 -23.58
CA ARG A 52 15.41 -9.82 -23.30
C ARG A 52 16.69 -10.51 -22.88
N LYS A 53 16.58 -11.68 -22.25
CA LYS A 53 17.69 -12.47 -21.70
C LYS A 53 18.67 -11.60 -20.89
N PRO A 54 18.20 -10.97 -19.80
CA PRO A 54 19.07 -10.18 -18.94
C PRO A 54 20.20 -11.02 -18.37
N ASP A 55 21.27 -10.35 -17.96
CA ASP A 55 22.45 -11.02 -17.41
C ASP A 55 22.09 -11.83 -16.15
N VAL A 56 22.72 -12.99 -16.00
CA VAL A 56 22.52 -13.90 -14.88
C VAL A 56 22.88 -13.23 -13.56
N GLU A 57 23.86 -12.33 -13.57
CA GLU A 57 24.28 -11.55 -12.40
C GLU A 57 23.16 -10.58 -11.94
N ILE A 58 22.50 -9.89 -12.89
CA ILE A 58 21.36 -9.01 -12.60
C ILE A 58 20.17 -9.80 -12.06
N ILE A 59 19.88 -10.96 -12.65
CA ILE A 59 18.81 -11.86 -12.17
C ILE A 59 19.08 -12.30 -10.73
N ALA A 60 20.31 -12.71 -10.42
CA ALA A 60 20.69 -13.18 -9.09
C ALA A 60 20.58 -12.06 -8.04
N ASP A 61 21.07 -10.86 -8.36
CA ASP A 61 21.03 -9.70 -7.46
C ASP A 61 19.60 -9.27 -7.14
N VAL A 62 18.75 -9.15 -8.17
CA VAL A 62 17.34 -8.76 -7.97
C VAL A 62 16.59 -9.84 -7.19
N GLN A 63 16.78 -11.13 -7.50
CA GLN A 63 16.15 -12.21 -6.73
C GLN A 63 16.62 -12.27 -5.27
N GLN A 64 17.88 -11.94 -4.99
CA GLN A 64 18.38 -11.85 -3.63
C GLN A 64 17.75 -10.65 -2.89
N ALA A 65 17.63 -9.51 -3.57
CA ALA A 65 16.97 -8.33 -3.02
C ALA A 65 15.49 -8.61 -2.71
N VAL A 66 14.74 -9.24 -3.61
CA VAL A 66 13.34 -9.64 -3.41
C VAL A 66 13.20 -10.61 -2.25
N ARG A 67 14.06 -11.65 -2.18
CA ARG A 67 14.05 -12.59 -1.04
C ARG A 67 14.33 -11.90 0.30
N SER A 68 15.26 -10.95 0.34
CA SER A 68 15.55 -10.18 1.56
C SER A 68 14.38 -9.29 1.99
N LYS A 69 13.69 -8.65 1.03
CA LYS A 69 12.48 -7.85 1.29
C LYS A 69 11.35 -8.74 1.81
N ASN A 70 11.14 -9.91 1.20
CA ASN A 70 10.08 -10.84 1.59
C ASN A 70 10.33 -11.43 2.97
N ALA A 71 11.56 -11.84 3.27
CA ALA A 71 11.94 -12.27 4.62
C ALA A 71 11.71 -11.17 5.67
N ALA A 72 12.02 -9.92 5.34
CA ALA A 72 11.75 -8.78 6.22
C ALA A 72 10.25 -8.48 6.37
N ARG A 73 9.43 -8.67 5.33
CA ARG A 73 7.96 -8.52 5.39
C ARG A 73 7.30 -9.64 6.19
N GLU A 74 7.71 -10.89 5.97
CA GLU A 74 7.23 -12.05 6.72
C GLU A 74 7.50 -11.88 8.22
N GLY A 75 8.69 -11.39 8.58
CA GLY A 75 9.03 -11.07 9.97
C GLY A 75 8.13 -10.00 10.61
N ARG A 76 7.64 -9.02 9.84
CA ARG A 76 6.76 -7.95 10.34
C ARG A 76 5.31 -8.39 10.55
N SER A 77 4.86 -9.44 9.86
CA SER A 77 3.47 -9.91 9.96
C SER A 77 3.14 -10.50 11.34
N ILE A 78 4.15 -10.91 12.10
CA ILE A 78 4.04 -11.54 13.43
C ILE A 78 4.52 -10.57 14.53
N GLU A 79 4.97 -9.37 14.16
CA GLU A 79 5.50 -8.41 15.13
C GLU A 79 4.36 -7.84 15.99
N PRO A 80 4.37 -8.05 17.32
CA PRO A 80 3.31 -7.55 18.17
C PRO A 80 3.31 -6.03 18.23
N LEU A 81 2.15 -5.42 18.48
CA LEU A 81 2.08 -4.00 18.78
C LEU A 81 3.01 -3.67 19.95
N SER A 82 3.84 -2.63 19.78
CA SER A 82 4.64 -2.11 20.89
C SER A 82 3.76 -1.64 22.05
N ASN A 83 4.26 -1.75 23.28
CA ASN A 83 3.57 -1.26 24.48
C ASN A 83 3.03 0.19 24.36
N PRO A 84 3.80 1.18 23.86
CA PRO A 84 3.26 2.53 23.67
C PRO A 84 2.18 2.59 22.59
N ALA A 85 2.27 1.78 21.53
CA ALA A 85 1.21 1.70 20.53
C ALA A 85 -0.07 1.11 21.12
N TRP A 86 0.04 0.08 21.96
CA TRP A 86 -1.09 -0.49 22.70
C TRP A 86 -1.82 0.57 23.54
N VAL A 87 -1.06 1.36 24.32
CA VAL A 87 -1.61 2.45 25.12
C VAL A 87 -2.32 3.46 24.22
N ALA A 88 -1.69 3.90 23.13
CA ALA A 88 -2.30 4.84 22.20
C ALA A 88 -3.62 4.31 21.60
N PHE A 89 -3.66 3.05 21.18
CA PHE A 89 -4.88 2.44 20.62
C PHE A 89 -5.99 2.29 21.66
N VAL A 90 -5.68 1.98 22.91
CA VAL A 90 -6.70 1.89 23.98
C VAL A 90 -7.33 3.25 24.27
N PHE A 91 -6.53 4.32 24.35
CA PHE A 91 -7.04 5.65 24.69
C PHE A 91 -7.67 6.39 23.50
N PHE A 92 -7.07 6.28 22.31
CA PHE A 92 -7.51 7.05 21.14
C PHE A 92 -8.33 6.23 20.15
N GLY A 93 -8.25 4.89 20.19
CA GLY A 93 -8.97 3.99 19.30
C GLY A 93 -10.48 4.25 19.23
N PRO A 94 -11.20 4.43 20.36
CA PRO A 94 -12.64 4.71 20.32
C PRO A 94 -13.01 5.98 19.54
N PHE A 95 -12.17 7.01 19.60
CA PHE A 95 -12.38 8.24 18.84
C PHE A 95 -12.13 8.04 17.34
N PHE A 96 -11.12 7.24 16.99
CA PHE A 96 -10.78 6.95 15.60
C PHE A 96 -11.70 5.92 14.95
N LEU A 97 -12.33 5.05 15.74
CA LEU A 97 -13.19 3.95 15.26
C LEU A 97 -14.34 4.46 14.38
N PHE A 98 -14.92 5.62 14.70
CA PHE A 98 -16.03 6.20 13.94
C PHE A 98 -15.59 7.31 12.99
N THR A 99 -14.58 8.08 13.37
CA THR A 99 -14.18 9.27 12.62
C THR A 99 -13.40 8.93 11.35
N ILE A 100 -12.53 7.91 11.38
CA ILE A 100 -11.75 7.50 10.21
C ILE A 100 -12.64 6.87 9.12
N PRO A 101 -13.53 5.90 9.42
CA PRO A 101 -14.43 5.35 8.40
C PRO A 101 -15.38 6.41 7.81
N ALA A 102 -15.85 7.37 8.62
CA ALA A 102 -16.69 8.46 8.13
C ALA A 102 -15.95 9.34 7.10
N ILE A 103 -14.68 9.66 7.34
CA ILE A 103 -13.85 10.41 6.38
C ILE A 103 -13.65 9.59 5.09
N ILE A 104 -13.33 8.31 5.21
CA ILE A 104 -13.13 7.42 4.05
C ILE A 104 -14.42 7.34 3.24
N MET A 105 -15.58 7.16 3.88
CA MET A 105 -16.88 7.11 3.24
C MET A 105 -17.23 8.42 2.50
N LEU A 106 -16.94 9.57 3.12
CA LEU A 106 -17.12 10.87 2.45
C LEU A 106 -16.21 11.01 1.23
N ALA A 107 -14.97 10.54 1.31
CA ALA A 107 -14.02 10.58 0.20
C ALA A 107 -14.43 9.64 -0.95
N THR A 108 -14.86 8.41 -0.65
CA THR A 108 -15.30 7.44 -1.67
C THR A 108 -16.62 7.82 -2.34
N MET A 109 -17.48 8.58 -1.67
CA MET A 109 -18.69 9.18 -2.24
C MET A 109 -18.43 10.46 -3.06
N GLY A 110 -17.17 10.87 -3.22
CA GLY A 110 -16.79 12.07 -3.99
C GLY A 110 -16.92 13.38 -3.23
N TYR A 111 -17.24 13.36 -1.93
CA TYR A 111 -17.32 14.56 -1.08
C TYR A 111 -15.94 14.95 -0.52
N TYR A 112 -14.95 15.14 -1.40
CA TYR A 112 -13.56 15.40 -1.01
C TYR A 112 -13.38 16.62 -0.11
N GLN A 113 -14.14 17.70 -0.35
CA GLN A 113 -14.07 18.90 0.50
C GLN A 113 -14.58 18.62 1.92
N LYS A 114 -15.67 17.87 2.07
CA LYS A 114 -16.20 17.50 3.40
C LYS A 114 -15.26 16.56 4.14
N ALA A 115 -14.65 15.61 3.44
CA ALA A 115 -13.64 14.72 4.01
C ALA A 115 -12.42 15.52 4.51
N LYS A 116 -11.97 16.51 3.73
CA LYS A 116 -10.88 17.42 4.12
C LYS A 116 -11.25 18.26 5.34
N ASP A 117 -12.43 18.87 5.35
CA ASP A 117 -12.89 19.70 6.47
C ASP A 117 -13.06 18.87 7.75
N ALA A 118 -13.58 17.65 7.64
CA ALA A 118 -13.67 16.70 8.75
C ALA A 118 -12.27 16.32 9.28
N GLY A 119 -11.30 16.09 8.39
CA GLY A 119 -9.90 15.86 8.78
C GLY A 119 -9.30 17.03 9.55
N TRP A 120 -9.52 18.27 9.09
CA TRP A 120 -9.08 19.48 9.80
C TRP A 120 -9.77 19.64 11.16
N ALA A 121 -11.07 19.35 11.24
CA ALA A 121 -11.82 19.44 12.49
C ALA A 121 -11.29 18.44 13.54
N ILE A 122 -10.94 17.22 13.13
CA ILE A 122 -10.32 16.23 14.02
C ILE A 122 -8.98 16.75 14.54
N LEU A 123 -8.11 17.24 13.65
CA LEU A 123 -6.80 17.76 14.03
C LEU A 123 -6.92 18.95 15.01
N LEU A 124 -7.81 19.89 14.73
CA LEU A 124 -8.08 21.04 15.61
C LEU A 124 -8.63 20.60 16.97
N SER A 125 -9.48 19.58 17.01
CA SER A 125 -9.99 19.01 18.26
C SER A 125 -8.85 18.43 19.12
N PHE A 126 -7.93 17.69 18.52
CA PHE A 126 -6.75 17.16 19.22
C PHE A 126 -5.86 18.29 19.79
N LEU A 127 -5.60 19.32 18.99
CA LEU A 127 -4.82 20.48 19.45
C LEU A 127 -5.52 21.20 20.60
N PHE A 128 -6.83 21.41 20.50
CA PHE A 128 -7.63 22.06 21.54
C PHE A 128 -7.60 21.30 22.86
N TRP A 129 -7.88 19.99 22.84
CA TRP A 129 -7.85 19.16 24.04
C TRP A 129 -6.43 19.00 24.60
N GLY A 130 -5.42 18.95 23.75
CA GLY A 130 -4.02 18.97 24.16
C GLY A 130 -3.65 20.25 24.92
N MET A 131 -4.06 21.42 24.43
CA MET A 131 -3.85 22.70 25.11
C MET A 131 -4.58 22.78 26.45
N ILE A 132 -5.84 22.31 26.52
CA ILE A 132 -6.59 22.24 27.78
C ILE A 132 -5.85 21.37 28.79
N SER A 133 -5.42 20.18 28.38
CA SER A 133 -4.74 19.23 29.25
C SER A 133 -3.40 19.80 29.77
N ALA A 134 -2.65 20.46 28.90
CA ALA A 134 -1.41 21.16 29.26
C ALA A 134 -1.67 22.32 30.24
N ALA A 135 -2.69 23.13 29.98
CA ALA A 135 -3.08 24.22 30.89
C ALA A 135 -3.47 23.66 32.27
N MET A 136 -4.32 22.62 32.32
CA MET A 136 -4.70 21.97 33.57
C MET A 136 -3.50 21.43 34.34
N ALA A 137 -2.54 20.80 33.65
CA ALA A 137 -1.31 20.30 34.27
C ALA A 137 -0.46 21.43 34.88
N LEU A 138 -0.39 22.59 34.24
CA LEU A 138 0.32 23.78 34.77
C LEU A 138 -0.38 24.43 35.97
N PHE A 139 -1.71 24.36 36.05
CA PHE A 139 -2.47 24.95 37.15
C PHE A 139 -2.64 24.02 38.37
N LEU A 140 -2.56 22.70 38.17
CA LEU A 140 -2.76 21.69 39.22
C LEU A 140 -1.48 20.98 39.69
N GLY A 141 -0.37 21.14 38.97
CA GLY A 141 0.95 20.62 39.33
C GLY A 141 1.85 21.69 39.92
#